data_AF-A0A258Z2L3-F1
#
_entry.id   AF-A0A258Z2L3-F1
#
_cell.length_a   1.000
_cell.length_b   1.000
_cell.length_c   1.000
_cell.angle_alpha   90.00
_cell.angle_beta   90.00
_cell.angle_gamma   90.00
#
_symmetry.space_group_name_H-M   'P 1'
#
loop_
_entity.id
_entity.type
_entity.pdbx_description
1 polymer ?
#
loop_
_entity_poly.entity_id
_entity_poly.type
_entity_poly.pdbx_seq_one_letter_code
_entity_poly.pdbx_strand_id
1 'polypeptide(L)' 'MSVLVIGGDKITRLQLFLESLGAKKTHHWNSRNKSATHKHLPLKTDMLIMMTDFLNHNAMHDFKRQ' A
#
# COMPACT_ATOMS: atom_id res chain seq x y z
N MET A 1 -11.43 -5.58 -7.97
CA MET A 1 -10.21 -5.77 -7.19
C MET A 1 -9.91 -4.49 -6.40
N SER A 2 -9.71 -4.61 -5.09
CA SER A 2 -9.29 -3.55 -4.17
C SER A 2 -7.81 -3.72 -3.85
N VAL A 3 -6.99 -2.73 -4.19
CA VAL A 3 -5.53 -2.80 -4.06
C VAL A 3 -5.06 -1.80 -3.01
N LEU A 4 -4.21 -2.24 -2.08
CA LEU A 4 -3.48 -1.37 -1.17
C LEU A 4 -2.03 -1.22 -1.62
N VAL A 5 -1.58 0.01 -1.81
CA VAL A 5 -0.19 0.36 -2.08
C VAL A 5 0.42 0.99 -0.83
N ILE A 6 1.54 0.44 -0.36
CA ILE A 6 2.29 0.94 0.80
C ILE A 6 3.70 1.34 0.36
N GLY A 7 4.11 2.55 0.76
CA GLY A 7 5.35 3.19 0.34
C GLY A 7 5.17 4.10 -0.89
N GLY A 8 6.23 4.82 -1.22
CA GLY A 8 6.26 5.75 -2.35
C GLY A 8 5.48 7.05 -2.11
N ASP A 9 5.95 8.14 -2.71
CA ASP A 9 5.37 9.48 -2.51
C ASP A 9 4.34 9.87 -3.56
N LYS A 10 4.60 9.47 -4.81
CA LYS A 10 3.76 9.81 -5.96
C LYS A 10 3.47 8.53 -6.74
N ILE A 11 2.33 7.91 -6.44
CA ILE A 11 1.95 6.63 -7.05
C ILE A 11 0.89 6.78 -8.16
N THR A 12 0.56 8.00 -8.59
CA THR A 12 -0.54 8.24 -9.54
C THR A 12 -0.43 7.42 -10.83
N ARG A 13 0.78 7.28 -11.40
CA ARG A 13 0.99 6.42 -12.57
C ARG A 13 0.74 4.95 -12.27
N LEU A 14 1.13 4.48 -11.09
CA LEU A 14 0.84 3.12 -10.66
C LEU A 14 -0.67 2.92 -10.44
N GLN A 15 -1.38 3.91 -9.87
CA GLN A 15 -2.84 3.85 -9.71
C GLN A 15 -3.54 3.72 -11.07
N LEU A 16 -3.19 4.54 -12.04
CA LEU A 16 -3.74 4.47 -13.40
C LEU A 16 -3.45 3.12 -14.08
N PHE A 17 -2.24 2.59 -13.88
CA PHE A 17 -1.88 1.27 -14.37
C PHE A 17 -2.74 0.17 -13.72
N LEU A 18 -2.90 0.21 -12.39
CA LEU A 18 -3.75 -0.76 -11.68
C LEU A 18 -5.21 -0.67 -12.12
N GLU A 19 -5.74 0.53 -12.35
CA GLU A 19 -7.08 0.73 -12.92
C GLU A 19 -7.19 0.10 -14.31
N SER A 20 -6.18 0.27 -15.17
CA SER A 20 -6.15 -0.39 -16.49
C SER A 20 -6.12 -1.92 -16.41
N LEU A 21 -5.63 -2.48 -15.31
CA LEU A 21 -5.64 -3.92 -15.00
C LEU A 21 -6.93 -4.37 -14.29
N GLY A 22 -7.92 -3.50 -14.08
CA GLY A 22 -9.21 -3.84 -13.47
C GLY A 22 -9.29 -3.61 -11.95
N ALA A 23 -8.34 -2.87 -11.36
CA ALA A 23 -8.51 -2.37 -9.99
C ALA A 23 -9.67 -1.36 -9.96
N LYS A 24 -10.60 -1.58 -9.03
CA LYS A 24 -11.79 -0.72 -8.83
C LYS A 24 -11.59 0.27 -7.68
N LYS A 25 -10.65 -0.02 -6.80
CA LYS A 25 -10.35 0.78 -5.61
C LYS A 25 -8.87 0.66 -5.31
N THR A 26 -8.19 1.79 -5.20
CA THR A 26 -6.77 1.83 -4.87
C THR A 26 -6.56 2.69 -3.62
N HIS A 27 -6.02 2.09 -2.57
CA HIS A 27 -5.61 2.77 -1.35
C HIS A 27 -4.11 3.04 -1.38
N HIS A 28 -3.67 4.20 -0.87
CA HIS A 28 -2.25 4.55 -0.78
C HIS A 28 -1.87 4.98 0.62
N TRP A 29 -0.86 4.31 1.19
CA TRP A 29 -0.17 4.76 2.40
C TRP A 29 1.29 5.00 2.08
N ASN A 30 1.72 6.28 2.10
CA ASN A 30 3.10 6.64 1.81
C ASN A 30 4.14 6.06 2.80
N SER A 31 3.71 5.63 4.00
CA SER A 31 4.51 4.99 5.06
C SER A 31 5.76 5.74 5.55
N ARG A 32 5.92 7.02 5.16
CA ARG A 32 7.03 7.87 5.60
C ARG A 32 6.97 8.22 7.09
N ASN A 33 5.76 8.31 7.66
CA ASN A 33 5.55 8.62 9.07
C ASN A 33 5.19 7.36 9.87
N LYS A 34 5.71 7.24 11.10
CA LYS A 34 5.43 6.15 12.06
C LYS A 34 3.93 5.97 12.41
N SER A 35 3.04 6.85 11.94
CA SER A 35 1.59 6.70 12.09
C SER A 35 0.96 5.72 11.09
N ALA A 36 1.69 5.29 10.06
CA ALA A 36 1.25 4.20 9.18
C ALA A 36 1.42 2.81 9.82
N THR A 37 2.38 2.66 10.74
CA THR A 37 2.81 1.39 11.37
C THR A 37 1.80 0.74 12.33
N HIS A 38 0.60 1.29 12.49
CA HIS A 38 -0.44 0.71 13.37
C HIS A 38 -1.83 0.66 12.72
N LYS A 39 -1.91 0.86 11.40
CA LYS A 39 -3.18 0.73 10.68
C LYS A 39 -3.42 -0.74 10.34
N HIS A 40 -4.61 -1.24 10.67
CA HIS A 40 -5.08 -2.51 10.15
C HIS A 40 -5.29 -2.42 8.64
N LEU A 41 -4.93 -3.48 7.93
CA LEU A 41 -5.26 -3.63 6.51
C LEU A 41 -6.77 -3.34 6.29
N PRO A 42 -7.14 -2.50 5.31
CA PRO A 42 -8.54 -2.25 5.01
C PRO A 42 -9.29 -3.56 4.75
N LEU A 43 -10.49 -3.68 5.32
CA LEU A 43 -11.36 -4.82 5.07
C LEU A 43 -11.59 -4.97 3.56
N LYS A 44 -11.49 -6.20 3.05
CA LYS A 44 -11.62 -6.56 1.61
C LYS A 44 -10.50 -5.99 0.73
N THR A 45 -9.26 -6.06 1.20
CA THR A 45 -8.09 -5.86 0.33
C THR A 45 -7.81 -7.15 -0.44
N ASP A 46 -7.90 -7.11 -1.77
CA ASP A 46 -7.66 -8.27 -2.64
C ASP A 46 -6.16 -8.41 -2.98
N MET A 47 -5.41 -7.30 -2.98
CA MET A 47 -4.00 -7.27 -3.34
C MET A 47 -3.24 -6.21 -2.54
N LEU A 48 -2.06 -6.57 -2.05
CA LEU A 48 -1.12 -5.68 -1.36
C LEU A 48 0.14 -5.50 -2.21
N ILE A 49 0.49 -4.24 -2.51
CA ILE A 49 1.73 -3.87 -3.20
C ILE A 49 2.58 -3.06 -2.23
N MET A 50 3.77 -3.56 -1.95
CA MET A 50 4.68 -2.98 -0.96
C MET A 50 5.96 -2.52 -1.64
N MET A 51 6.25 -1.22 -1.61
CA MET A 51 7.47 -0.65 -2.18
C MET A 51 8.58 -0.66 -1.12
N THR A 52 9.34 -1.75 -1.02
CA THR A 52 10.28 -2.01 0.08
C THR A 52 11.36 -0.96 0.26
N ASP A 53 11.80 -0.30 -0.80
CA ASP A 53 12.82 0.77 -0.75
C ASP A 53 12.28 2.09 -0.17
N PHE A 54 10.96 2.20 0.01
CA PHE A 54 10.27 3.40 0.48
C PHE A 54 9.53 3.19 1.80
N LEU A 55 9.97 2.21 2.61
CA LEU A 55 9.41 1.91 3.93
C LEU A 55 10.44 2.12 5.03
N ASN A 56 9.96 2.50 6.21
CA ASN A 56 10.76 2.32 7.41
C ASN A 56 10.84 0.82 7.76
N HIS A 57 11.93 0.39 8.41
CA HIS A 57 12.19 -1.02 8.72
C HIS A 57 11.07 -1.72 9.53
N ASN A 58 10.33 -0.97 10.35
CA ASN A 58 9.26 -1.52 11.18
C ASN A 58 7.99 -1.81 10.36
N ALA A 59 7.65 -0.93 9.40
CA ALA A 59 6.45 -1.07 8.56
C ALA A 59 6.45 -2.38 7.75
N MET A 60 7.61 -2.78 7.21
CA MET A 60 7.71 -4.04 6.47
C MET A 60 7.38 -5.24 7.37
N HIS A 61 7.93 -5.27 8.58
CA HIS A 61 7.73 -6.37 9.51
C HIS A 61 6.27 -6.45 9.99
N ASP A 62 5.64 -5.31 10.24
CA ASP A 62 4.25 -5.24 10.73
C ASP A 62 3.23 -5.66 9.67
N PHE A 63 3.40 -5.23 8.42
CA PHE A 63 2.47 -5.60 7.33
C PHE A 63 2.69 -7.01 6.79
N LYS A 64 3.90 -7.59 6.92
CA LYS A 64 4.16 -8.98 6.53
C LYS A 64 3.48 -9.98 7.49
N ARG A 65 3.18 -9.57 8.72
CA ARG A 65 2.59 -10.41 9.77
C ARG A 65 1.07 -10.33 9.85
N GLN A 66 0.45 -9.39 9.13
CA GLN A 66 -1.00 -9.24 9.02
C GLN A 66 -1.51 -9.95 7.78
#